data_AF-A0A821R966-F1
#
_entry.id   AF-A0A821R966-F1
#
_cell.length_a   1.000
_cell.length_b   1.000
_cell.length_c   1.000
_cell.angle_alpha   90.00
_cell.angle_beta   90.00
_cell.angle_gamma   90.00
#
_symmetry.space_group_name_H-M   'P 1'
#
loop_
_entity.id
_entity.type
_entity.pdbx_description
1 polymer ?
#
loop_
_entity_poly.entity_id
_entity_poly.type
_entity_poly.pdbx_seq_one_letter_code
_entity_poly.pdbx_strand_id
1 'polypeptide(L)'
;MEDSAIMICYRECLLNLEKFNGGEEYKILQFINNIERIGKMIDANDNLLYCMCMAKLDGEAKRWYEDNLSLIQWRQLKSALLERFTTSDSSSKIFEQLKERKQKPDETVTSYYDAIIKLCHTYDTSMSQRMMISWLENGIKNSLKIQIKRQMKSLSESARTTQAFLKIAKDEDELQNENVLEPQTTAPYVPYFANTVSTTIYASSTLRTPIYINVQKKLHKSANCTSINIIGEIQLEVKIQGHKTFIIADVATNLITDLLLGNDWIIQNNVIIDSLQQHITLIDKNRRELATAPFVQPSNLQFSATNRQRTLSNNTQLGRMSYQAELNNHIILPVLSEDANYQPTHFKSFNYKRNNTQKSGFCDSLLREKRKVQFTDFTCGKEHHEEQQHQCHVCQEQFLSRNNLQQHLLQKCYPSAASLENNTINILDEETLNYNDREGGHVRDEPSNEIENMSDNGIQQNTMNDQNQQYIHHEPLTRSQRQSHKHRAKRYRYEIIRKIYHKFTITDIKKILIFMDIPYANINVVGSTLFLGVKNEQIKNIIDKILHSGIFTKKHYYYRRKKLRPDK
;
A
#
# COMPACT_ATOMS: atom_id res chain seq x y z
N MET A 1 -12.65 -54.69 4.83
CA MET A 1 -13.78 -54.22 4.00
C MET A 1 -13.55 -52.81 3.48
N GLU A 2 -12.96 -51.91 4.27
CA GLU A 2 -12.67 -50.51 3.85
C GLU A 2 -11.72 -50.42 2.63
N ASP A 3 -10.65 -51.22 2.58
CA ASP A 3 -9.72 -51.23 1.43
C ASP A 3 -10.40 -51.59 0.10
N SER A 4 -11.44 -52.45 0.14
CA SER A 4 -12.15 -52.86 -1.07
C SER A 4 -13.05 -51.74 -1.61
N ALA A 5 -13.64 -50.92 -0.74
CA ALA A 5 -14.47 -49.78 -1.15
C ALA A 5 -13.60 -48.66 -1.76
N ILE A 6 -12.43 -48.41 -1.17
CA ILE A 6 -11.45 -47.44 -1.67
C ILE A 6 -10.97 -47.84 -3.08
N MET A 7 -10.67 -49.12 -3.29
CA MET A 7 -10.23 -49.62 -4.60
C MET A 7 -11.31 -49.55 -5.69
N ILE A 8 -12.59 -49.72 -5.34
CA ILE A 8 -13.72 -49.55 -6.27
C ILE A 8 -13.86 -48.07 -6.66
N CYS A 9 -13.87 -47.17 -5.68
CA CYS A 9 -13.96 -45.73 -5.91
C CYS A 9 -12.79 -45.21 -6.76
N TYR A 10 -11.58 -45.72 -6.52
CA TYR A 10 -10.39 -45.42 -7.32
C TYR A 10 -10.53 -45.85 -8.78
N ARG A 11 -10.94 -47.12 -9.00
CA ARG A 11 -11.12 -47.65 -10.35
C ARG A 11 -12.12 -46.82 -11.13
N GLU A 12 -13.19 -46.39 -10.49
CA GLU A 12 -14.21 -45.53 -11.08
C GLU A 12 -13.71 -44.11 -11.35
N CYS A 13 -13.00 -43.49 -10.40
CA CYS A 13 -12.34 -42.19 -10.59
C CYS A 13 -11.36 -42.21 -11.77
N LEU A 14 -10.57 -43.28 -11.89
CA LEU A 14 -9.66 -43.47 -13.01
C LEU A 14 -10.41 -43.69 -14.31
N LEU A 15 -11.43 -44.54 -14.35
CA LEU A 15 -12.21 -44.77 -15.57
C LEU A 15 -12.81 -43.47 -16.10
N ASN A 16 -13.35 -42.65 -15.20
CA ASN A 16 -13.95 -41.35 -15.50
C ASN A 16 -12.92 -40.25 -15.79
N LEU A 17 -11.63 -40.47 -15.52
CA LEU A 17 -10.60 -39.51 -15.90
C LEU A 17 -10.46 -39.44 -17.43
N GLU A 18 -10.71 -38.25 -17.97
CA GLU A 18 -10.53 -37.94 -19.39
C GLU A 18 -9.09 -38.24 -19.84
N LYS A 19 -8.98 -38.80 -21.05
CA LYS A 19 -7.67 -39.03 -21.66
C LYS A 19 -7.08 -37.73 -22.17
N PHE A 20 -5.76 -37.59 -22.07
CA PHE A 20 -5.05 -36.43 -22.60
C PHE A 20 -4.37 -36.76 -23.92
N ASN A 21 -4.77 -36.08 -25.00
CA ASN A 21 -4.31 -36.34 -26.37
C ASN A 21 -3.19 -35.41 -26.86
N GLY A 22 -2.81 -34.39 -26.09
CA GLY A 22 -1.82 -33.37 -26.48
C GLY A 22 -2.39 -32.08 -27.09
N GLY A 23 -3.72 -31.96 -27.24
CA GLY A 23 -4.32 -30.86 -28.02
C GLY A 23 -4.37 -29.50 -27.32
N GLU A 24 -5.04 -29.40 -26.17
CA GLU A 24 -5.25 -28.11 -25.49
C GLU A 24 -4.36 -27.96 -24.26
N GLU A 25 -3.70 -26.83 -24.19
CA GLU A 25 -2.81 -26.44 -23.13
C GLU A 25 -3.48 -26.34 -21.74
N TYR A 26 -4.68 -25.75 -21.67
CA TYR A 26 -5.41 -25.71 -20.39
C TYR A 26 -5.72 -27.12 -19.87
N LYS A 27 -5.87 -28.09 -20.78
CA LYS A 27 -6.18 -29.46 -20.43
C LYS A 27 -4.98 -30.19 -19.82
N ILE A 28 -3.72 -29.85 -20.12
CA ILE A 28 -2.57 -30.57 -19.50
C ILE A 28 -2.47 -30.28 -17.99
N LEU A 29 -2.62 -29.02 -17.58
CA LEU A 29 -2.59 -28.64 -16.17
C LEU A 29 -3.75 -29.30 -15.40
N GLN A 30 -4.96 -29.25 -15.97
CA GLN A 30 -6.13 -29.88 -15.39
C GLN A 30 -5.97 -31.41 -15.29
N PHE A 31 -5.43 -32.03 -16.34
CA PHE A 31 -5.15 -33.46 -16.40
C PHE A 31 -4.17 -33.90 -15.31
N ILE A 32 -3.02 -33.22 -15.18
CA ILE A 32 -2.01 -33.52 -14.15
C ILE A 32 -2.59 -33.32 -12.75
N ASN A 33 -3.31 -32.22 -12.51
CA ASN A 33 -3.94 -31.96 -11.22
C ASN A 33 -4.98 -33.03 -10.85
N ASN A 34 -5.74 -33.53 -11.83
CA ASN A 34 -6.69 -34.62 -11.61
C ASN A 34 -6.00 -35.92 -11.24
N ILE A 35 -4.88 -36.28 -11.92
CA ILE A 35 -4.05 -37.43 -11.57
C ILE A 35 -3.54 -37.31 -10.12
N GLU A 36 -2.96 -36.16 -9.75
CA GLU A 36 -2.43 -35.94 -8.40
C GLU A 36 -3.54 -35.94 -7.33
N ARG A 37 -4.72 -35.42 -7.66
CA ARG A 37 -5.87 -35.45 -6.74
C ARG A 37 -6.34 -36.88 -6.50
N ILE A 38 -6.50 -37.68 -7.54
CA ILE A 38 -6.86 -39.10 -7.41
C ILE A 38 -5.76 -39.84 -6.64
N GLY A 39 -4.49 -39.57 -6.94
CA GLY A 39 -3.37 -40.17 -6.22
C GLY A 39 -3.36 -39.85 -4.73
N LYS A 40 -3.64 -38.59 -4.35
CA LYS A 40 -3.78 -38.21 -2.93
C LYS A 40 -4.91 -38.95 -2.21
N MET A 41 -6.00 -39.28 -2.90
CA MET A 41 -7.12 -40.02 -2.29
C MET A 41 -6.75 -41.46 -1.93
N ILE A 42 -5.74 -42.04 -2.60
CA ILE A 42 -5.31 -43.43 -2.40
C ILE A 42 -3.89 -43.55 -1.83
N ASP A 43 -3.32 -42.44 -1.36
CA ASP A 43 -1.93 -42.36 -0.91
C ASP A 43 -0.91 -42.93 -1.94
N ALA A 44 -1.12 -42.58 -3.21
CA ALA A 44 -0.29 -43.04 -4.32
C ALA A 44 1.15 -42.52 -4.19
N ASN A 45 2.11 -43.43 -4.33
CA ASN A 45 3.50 -43.06 -4.55
C ASN A 45 3.75 -42.61 -6.01
N ASP A 46 4.93 -42.05 -6.26
CA ASP A 46 5.33 -41.55 -7.58
C ASP A 46 5.23 -42.62 -8.69
N ASN A 47 5.49 -43.89 -8.39
CA ASN A 47 5.40 -44.98 -9.37
C ASN A 47 3.94 -45.22 -9.80
N LEU A 48 2.99 -45.12 -8.86
CA LEU A 48 1.58 -45.29 -9.17
C LEU A 48 1.03 -44.09 -9.95
N LEU A 49 1.39 -42.86 -9.55
CA LEU A 49 1.06 -41.64 -10.29
C LEU A 49 1.56 -41.70 -11.74
N TYR A 50 2.78 -42.20 -11.93
CA TYR A 50 3.37 -42.45 -13.23
C TYR A 50 2.52 -43.42 -14.07
N CYS A 51 2.18 -44.60 -13.53
CA CYS A 51 1.34 -45.59 -14.23
C CYS A 51 -0.06 -45.04 -14.57
N MET A 52 -0.66 -44.27 -13.66
CA MET A 52 -1.97 -43.65 -13.87
C MET A 52 -1.93 -42.64 -15.03
N CYS A 53 -0.93 -41.77 -15.05
CA CYS A 53 -0.72 -40.81 -16.13
C CYS A 53 -0.57 -41.53 -17.46
N MET A 54 0.31 -42.53 -17.48
CA MET A 54 0.60 -43.34 -18.66
C MET A 54 -0.59 -44.05 -19.26
N ALA A 55 -1.45 -44.64 -18.43
CA ALA A 55 -2.66 -45.30 -18.88
C ALA A 55 -3.69 -44.33 -19.50
N LYS A 56 -3.53 -43.02 -19.27
CA LYS A 56 -4.46 -41.98 -19.69
C LYS A 56 -3.91 -41.01 -20.72
N LEU A 57 -2.66 -41.17 -21.13
CA LEU A 57 -2.14 -40.52 -22.33
C LEU A 57 -2.74 -41.18 -23.58
N ASP A 58 -3.07 -40.36 -24.57
CA ASP A 58 -3.55 -40.79 -25.87
C ASP A 58 -2.94 -39.92 -26.98
N GLY A 59 -3.20 -40.25 -28.24
CA GLY A 59 -2.91 -39.37 -29.38
C GLY A 59 -1.44 -38.93 -29.51
N GLU A 60 -1.20 -37.62 -29.58
CA GLU A 60 0.13 -37.04 -29.72
C GLU A 60 0.92 -37.12 -28.40
N ALA A 61 0.26 -36.92 -27.26
CA ALA A 61 0.90 -36.99 -25.96
C ALA A 61 1.46 -38.39 -25.66
N LYS A 62 0.72 -39.44 -26.05
CA LYS A 62 1.20 -40.82 -25.93
C LYS A 62 2.40 -41.09 -26.83
N ARG A 63 2.33 -40.68 -28.10
CA ARG A 63 3.45 -40.83 -29.05
C ARG A 63 4.72 -40.12 -28.57
N TRP A 64 4.57 -38.88 -28.11
CA TRP A 64 5.68 -38.13 -27.55
C TRP A 64 6.31 -38.84 -26.33
N TYR A 65 5.50 -39.41 -25.44
CA TYR A 65 6.01 -40.19 -24.32
C TYR A 65 6.76 -41.45 -24.79
N GLU A 66 6.22 -42.18 -25.77
CA GLU A 66 6.83 -43.39 -26.33
C GLU A 66 8.20 -43.10 -26.97
N ASP A 67 8.40 -41.88 -27.48
CA ASP A 67 9.70 -41.42 -27.97
C ASP A 67 10.67 -40.97 -26.85
N ASN A 68 10.18 -40.81 -25.61
CA ASN A 68 10.90 -40.27 -24.45
C ASN A 68 10.85 -41.21 -23.22
N LEU A 69 11.03 -42.52 -23.44
CA LEU A 69 10.95 -43.58 -22.41
C LEU A 69 11.99 -43.49 -21.28
N SER A 70 12.98 -42.61 -21.38
CA SER A 70 14.01 -42.40 -20.35
C SER A 70 13.48 -41.73 -19.08
N LEU A 71 12.24 -41.21 -19.10
CA LEU A 71 11.59 -40.55 -17.98
C LEU A 71 10.92 -41.58 -17.06
N ILE A 72 11.65 -42.11 -16.07
CA ILE A 72 11.16 -43.22 -15.22
C ILE A 72 10.39 -42.72 -13.98
N GLN A 73 10.56 -41.45 -13.61
CA GLN A 73 9.98 -40.89 -12.38
C GLN A 73 8.83 -39.92 -12.67
N TRP A 74 7.77 -39.96 -11.85
CA TRP A 74 6.63 -39.04 -11.95
C TRP A 74 7.05 -37.58 -12.01
N ARG A 75 7.98 -37.16 -11.14
CA ARG A 75 8.47 -35.78 -11.11
C ARG A 75 9.09 -35.34 -12.43
N GLN A 76 9.82 -36.23 -13.10
CA GLN A 76 10.46 -35.97 -14.38
C GLN A 76 9.41 -35.94 -15.50
N LEU A 77 8.52 -36.94 -15.54
CA LEU A 77 7.43 -37.03 -16.51
C LEU A 77 6.50 -35.81 -16.43
N LYS A 78 6.07 -35.42 -15.22
CA LYS A 78 5.24 -34.24 -14.96
C LYS A 78 5.90 -32.98 -15.52
N SER A 79 7.18 -32.76 -15.21
CA SER A 79 7.90 -31.56 -15.64
C SER A 79 8.03 -31.52 -17.16
N ALA A 80 8.36 -32.65 -17.80
CA ALA A 80 8.53 -32.74 -19.23
C ALA A 80 7.20 -32.62 -20.01
N LEU A 81 6.10 -33.20 -19.50
CA LEU A 81 4.76 -33.02 -20.06
C LEU A 81 4.32 -31.56 -19.99
N LEU A 82 4.54 -30.90 -18.86
CA LEU A 82 4.25 -29.47 -18.70
C LEU A 82 5.09 -28.64 -19.66
N GLU A 83 6.39 -28.88 -19.78
CA GLU A 83 7.26 -28.15 -20.70
C GLU A 83 6.84 -28.33 -22.16
N ARG A 84 6.44 -29.54 -22.55
CA ARG A 84 6.06 -29.86 -23.93
C ARG A 84 4.70 -29.31 -24.33
N PHE A 85 3.69 -29.49 -23.47
CA PHE A 85 2.29 -29.23 -23.81
C PHE A 85 1.74 -27.93 -23.20
N THR A 86 2.52 -27.23 -22.38
CA THR A 86 2.24 -25.83 -21.99
C THR A 86 2.97 -24.93 -22.96
N THR A 87 2.23 -24.14 -23.74
CA THR A 87 2.82 -23.06 -24.53
C THR A 87 3.19 -21.90 -23.60
N SER A 88 4.15 -21.04 -23.96
CA SER A 88 4.38 -19.84 -23.14
C SER A 88 3.19 -18.85 -23.16
N ASP A 89 2.17 -19.14 -23.98
CA ASP A 89 1.08 -18.23 -24.31
C ASP A 89 -0.16 -18.40 -23.42
N SER A 90 -0.43 -19.56 -22.77
CA SER A 90 -1.63 -19.68 -21.92
C SER A 90 -1.61 -18.75 -20.73
N SER A 91 -0.49 -18.70 -20.01
CA SER A 91 -0.37 -17.87 -18.80
C SER A 91 -0.59 -16.40 -19.16
N SER A 92 -0.05 -15.96 -20.30
CA SER A 92 -0.27 -14.64 -20.87
C SER A 92 -1.72 -14.40 -21.25
N LYS A 93 -2.39 -15.36 -21.91
CA LYS A 93 -3.82 -15.27 -22.26
C LYS A 93 -4.73 -15.22 -21.04
N ILE A 94 -4.49 -16.06 -20.03
CA ILE A 94 -5.25 -16.08 -18.78
C ILE A 94 -5.03 -14.76 -18.02
N PHE A 95 -3.80 -14.26 -18.01
CA PHE A 95 -3.50 -12.96 -17.39
C PHE A 95 -4.24 -11.81 -18.08
N GLU A 96 -4.24 -11.76 -19.42
CA GLU A 96 -5.01 -10.75 -20.15
C GLU A 96 -6.51 -10.93 -19.92
N GLN A 97 -7.03 -12.16 -19.86
CA GLN A 97 -8.42 -12.40 -19.46
C GLN A 97 -8.73 -11.86 -18.06
N LEU A 98 -7.88 -12.10 -17.06
CA LEU A 98 -8.04 -11.55 -15.71
C LEU A 98 -8.04 -10.01 -15.71
N LYS A 99 -7.17 -9.41 -16.52
CA LYS A 99 -7.01 -7.95 -16.63
C LYS A 99 -8.19 -7.27 -17.32
N GLU A 100 -8.72 -7.88 -18.37
CA GLU A 100 -9.86 -7.39 -19.14
C GLU A 100 -11.21 -7.71 -18.49
N ARG A 101 -11.26 -8.72 -17.60
CA ARG A 101 -12.52 -9.15 -17.00
C ARG A 101 -13.13 -8.05 -16.12
N LYS A 102 -14.27 -7.51 -16.57
CA LYS A 102 -15.18 -6.63 -15.83
C LYS A 102 -16.54 -7.29 -15.67
N GLN A 103 -17.24 -7.02 -14.58
CA GLN A 103 -18.63 -7.47 -14.37
C GLN A 103 -19.51 -6.86 -15.47
N LYS A 104 -20.27 -7.71 -16.17
CA LYS A 104 -21.18 -7.23 -17.23
C LYS A 104 -22.40 -6.51 -16.62
N PRO A 105 -23.09 -5.63 -17.37
CA PRO A 105 -24.24 -4.87 -16.86
C PRO A 105 -25.37 -5.74 -16.30
N ASP A 106 -25.61 -6.89 -16.94
CA ASP A 106 -26.64 -7.89 -16.66
C ASP A 106 -26.13 -9.06 -15.78
N GLU A 107 -24.84 -9.09 -15.47
CA GLU A 107 -24.24 -10.18 -14.71
C GLU A 107 -24.39 -9.97 -13.20
N THR A 108 -24.82 -11.03 -12.52
CA THR A 108 -24.91 -11.09 -11.06
C THR A 108 -23.54 -11.06 -10.40
N VAL A 109 -23.46 -10.52 -9.18
CA VAL A 109 -22.21 -10.47 -8.40
C VAL A 109 -21.62 -11.87 -8.20
N THR A 110 -22.44 -12.89 -7.94
CA THR A 110 -21.99 -14.27 -7.74
C THR A 110 -21.35 -14.86 -8.99
N SER A 111 -21.99 -14.71 -10.16
CA SER A 111 -21.45 -15.19 -11.43
C SER A 111 -20.10 -14.57 -11.75
N TYR A 112 -19.98 -13.25 -11.54
CA TYR A 112 -18.72 -12.53 -11.73
C TYR A 112 -17.63 -13.01 -10.77
N TYR A 113 -17.97 -13.19 -9.49
CA TYR A 113 -17.05 -13.69 -8.47
C TYR A 113 -16.50 -15.07 -8.83
N ASP A 114 -17.37 -16.03 -9.15
CA ASP A 114 -16.97 -17.39 -9.49
C ASP A 114 -16.06 -17.43 -10.72
N ALA A 115 -16.35 -16.60 -11.72
CA ALA A 115 -15.53 -16.46 -12.91
C ALA A 115 -14.11 -15.95 -12.59
N ILE A 116 -13.98 -14.92 -11.75
CA ILE A 116 -12.68 -14.38 -11.35
C ILE A 116 -11.91 -15.38 -10.48
N ILE A 117 -12.56 -16.04 -9.52
CA ILE A 117 -11.91 -17.04 -8.68
C ILE A 117 -11.41 -18.23 -9.52
N LYS A 118 -12.20 -18.70 -10.49
CA LYS A 118 -11.79 -19.74 -11.43
C LYS A 118 -10.56 -19.32 -12.25
N LEU A 119 -10.55 -18.09 -12.78
CA LEU A 119 -9.42 -17.55 -13.53
C LEU A 119 -8.17 -17.39 -12.65
N CYS A 120 -8.32 -16.91 -11.40
CA CYS A 120 -7.22 -16.79 -10.45
C CYS A 120 -6.56 -18.14 -10.17
N HIS A 121 -7.34 -19.19 -9.86
CA HIS A 121 -6.79 -20.53 -9.60
C HIS A 121 -6.22 -21.21 -10.85
N THR A 122 -6.73 -20.85 -12.02
CA THR A 122 -6.22 -21.29 -13.32
C THR A 122 -4.87 -20.65 -13.63
N TYR A 123 -4.70 -19.36 -13.32
CA TYR A 123 -3.44 -18.64 -13.50
C TYR A 123 -2.38 -19.06 -12.48
N ASP A 124 -2.76 -19.09 -11.20
CA ASP A 124 -1.91 -19.50 -10.08
C ASP A 124 -2.77 -20.15 -8.99
N THR A 125 -2.63 -21.46 -8.84
CA THR A 125 -3.38 -22.25 -7.86
C THR A 125 -3.14 -21.78 -6.42
N SER A 126 -1.97 -21.17 -6.15
CA SER A 126 -1.55 -20.66 -4.85
C SER A 126 -1.76 -19.15 -4.66
N MET A 127 -2.52 -18.51 -5.56
CA MET A 127 -2.71 -17.06 -5.53
C MET A 127 -3.29 -16.58 -4.20
N SER A 128 -2.67 -15.54 -3.63
CA SER A 128 -3.08 -15.01 -2.33
C SER A 128 -4.47 -14.35 -2.37
N GLN A 129 -5.20 -14.43 -1.24
CA GLN A 129 -6.51 -13.78 -1.03
C GLN A 129 -6.47 -12.29 -1.37
N ARG A 130 -5.40 -11.59 -0.96
CA ARG A 130 -5.22 -10.16 -1.22
C ARG A 130 -5.14 -9.84 -2.71
N MET A 131 -4.49 -10.68 -3.50
CA MET A 131 -4.39 -10.51 -4.95
C MET A 131 -5.74 -10.79 -5.63
N MET A 132 -6.43 -11.84 -5.21
CA MET A 132 -7.78 -12.16 -5.70
C MET A 132 -8.77 -11.03 -5.43
N ILE A 133 -8.76 -10.46 -4.20
CA ILE A 133 -9.60 -9.31 -3.84
C ILE A 133 -9.29 -8.10 -4.73
N SER A 134 -8.01 -7.83 -5.02
CA SER A 134 -7.62 -6.74 -5.92
C SER A 134 -8.21 -6.91 -7.33
N TRP A 135 -8.22 -8.13 -7.87
CA TRP A 135 -8.87 -8.41 -9.16
C TRP A 135 -10.38 -8.18 -9.09
N LEU A 136 -11.03 -8.72 -8.05
CA LEU A 136 -12.47 -8.56 -7.83
C LEU A 136 -12.88 -7.07 -7.73
N GLU A 137 -12.19 -6.29 -6.90
CA GLU A 137 -12.43 -4.85 -6.71
C GLU A 137 -12.20 -4.01 -7.96
N ASN A 138 -11.28 -4.42 -8.83
CA ASN A 138 -10.96 -3.69 -10.05
C ASN A 138 -11.95 -3.94 -11.18
N GLY A 139 -12.63 -5.09 -11.19
CA GLY A 139 -13.57 -5.46 -12.23
C GLY A 139 -15.06 -5.35 -11.87
N ILE A 140 -15.42 -5.17 -10.59
CA ILE A 140 -16.83 -5.01 -10.18
C ILE A 140 -17.45 -3.71 -10.72
N LYS A 141 -18.78 -3.68 -10.89
CA LYS A 141 -19.53 -2.50 -11.37
C LYS A 141 -19.18 -1.24 -10.56
N ASN A 142 -19.04 -0.12 -11.25
CA ASN A 142 -18.66 1.16 -10.63
C ASN A 142 -19.68 1.64 -9.58
N SER A 143 -20.98 1.31 -9.75
CA SER A 143 -22.04 1.63 -8.79
C SER A 143 -21.84 0.98 -7.42
N LEU A 144 -21.29 -0.24 -7.39
CA LEU A 144 -21.02 -0.99 -6.16
C LEU A 144 -19.62 -0.73 -5.60
N LYS A 145 -18.66 -0.44 -6.50
CA LYS A 145 -17.22 -0.41 -6.21
C LYS A 145 -16.80 0.48 -5.05
N ILE A 146 -17.35 1.68 -4.95
CA ILE A 146 -16.97 2.65 -3.90
C ILE A 146 -17.36 2.12 -2.53
N GLN A 147 -18.60 1.65 -2.41
CA GLN A 147 -19.17 1.21 -1.14
C GLN A 147 -18.55 -0.10 -0.67
N ILE A 148 -18.34 -1.06 -1.58
CA ILE A 148 -17.63 -2.31 -1.27
C ILE A 148 -16.21 -2.02 -0.78
N LYS A 149 -15.45 -1.14 -1.45
CA LYS A 149 -14.09 -0.78 -1.02
C LYS A 149 -14.06 -0.16 0.37
N ARG A 150 -15.05 0.68 0.70
CA ARG A 150 -15.17 1.31 2.02
C ARG A 150 -15.42 0.26 3.10
N GLN A 151 -16.35 -0.66 2.87
CA GLN A 151 -16.67 -1.73 3.82
C GLN A 151 -15.49 -2.71 3.98
N MET A 152 -14.88 -3.17 2.89
CA MET A 152 -13.70 -4.03 2.93
C MET A 152 -12.54 -3.40 3.70
N LYS A 153 -12.34 -2.08 3.56
CA LYS A 153 -11.29 -1.35 4.29
C LYS A 153 -11.56 -1.27 5.79
N SER A 154 -12.83 -1.28 6.22
CA SER A 154 -13.20 -1.28 7.64
C SER A 154 -12.94 -2.63 8.33
N LEU A 155 -12.87 -3.73 7.57
CA LEU A 155 -12.50 -5.03 8.09
C LEU A 155 -11.03 -5.07 8.52
N SER A 156 -10.75 -5.87 9.56
CA SER A 156 -9.38 -6.21 9.95
C SER A 156 -8.67 -6.99 8.84
N GLU A 157 -7.33 -6.92 8.82
CA GLU A 157 -6.54 -7.55 7.75
C GLU A 157 -6.78 -9.07 7.63
N SER A 158 -7.01 -9.76 8.76
CA SER A 158 -7.32 -11.20 8.78
C SER A 158 -8.74 -11.53 8.31
N ALA A 159 -9.68 -10.59 8.39
CA ALA A 159 -11.06 -10.78 7.95
C ALA A 159 -11.27 -10.45 6.47
N ARG A 160 -10.30 -9.81 5.80
CA ARG A 160 -10.35 -9.50 4.36
C ARG A 160 -10.10 -10.74 3.52
N THR A 161 -11.17 -11.49 3.33
CA THR A 161 -11.20 -12.70 2.49
C THR A 161 -12.05 -12.47 1.25
N THR A 162 -11.86 -13.29 0.23
CA THR A 162 -12.72 -13.34 -0.97
C THR A 162 -14.18 -13.62 -0.63
N GLN A 163 -14.43 -14.44 0.40
CA GLN A 163 -15.78 -14.69 0.91
C GLN A 163 -16.41 -13.46 1.58
N ALA A 164 -15.63 -12.70 2.34
CA ALA A 164 -16.11 -11.43 2.90
C ALA A 164 -16.45 -10.43 1.79
N PHE A 165 -15.63 -10.35 0.73
CA PHE A 165 -15.95 -9.55 -0.45
C PHE A 165 -17.28 -9.97 -1.08
N LEU A 166 -17.50 -11.29 -1.30
CA LEU A 166 -18.72 -11.79 -1.90
C LEU A 166 -19.96 -11.43 -1.08
N LYS A 167 -19.89 -11.57 0.25
CA LYS A 167 -20.99 -11.21 1.14
C LYS A 167 -21.34 -9.73 1.03
N ILE A 168 -20.35 -8.84 1.22
CA ILE A 168 -20.54 -7.38 1.12
C ILE A 168 -21.09 -6.97 -0.24
N ALA A 169 -20.57 -7.58 -1.31
CA ALA A 169 -20.99 -7.25 -2.67
C ALA A 169 -22.43 -7.69 -2.97
N LYS A 170 -22.90 -8.81 -2.39
CA LYS A 170 -24.31 -9.24 -2.50
C LYS A 170 -25.23 -8.31 -1.74
N ASP A 171 -24.90 -8.01 -0.49
CA ASP A 171 -25.71 -7.15 0.38
C ASP A 171 -25.90 -5.77 -0.28
N GLU A 172 -24.86 -5.22 -0.90
CA GLU A 172 -24.92 -3.92 -1.60
C GLU A 172 -25.73 -3.97 -2.92
N ASP A 173 -25.61 -5.06 -3.69
CA ASP A 173 -26.36 -5.24 -4.94
C ASP A 173 -27.87 -5.37 -4.66
N GLU A 174 -28.24 -6.07 -3.58
CA GLU A 174 -29.62 -6.19 -3.11
C GLU A 174 -30.19 -4.84 -2.69
N LEU A 175 -29.46 -4.06 -1.89
CA LEU A 175 -29.87 -2.71 -1.47
C LEU A 175 -30.07 -1.77 -2.66
N GLN A 176 -29.22 -1.83 -3.70
CA GLN A 176 -29.41 -0.99 -4.89
C GLN A 176 -30.65 -1.40 -5.70
N ASN A 177 -30.97 -2.70 -5.75
CA ASN A 177 -32.14 -3.19 -6.45
C ASN A 177 -33.46 -2.84 -5.73
N GLU A 178 -33.49 -2.88 -4.40
CA GLU A 178 -34.67 -2.47 -3.61
C GLU A 178 -35.03 -1.00 -3.82
N ASN A 179 -34.03 -0.12 -3.92
CA ASN A 179 -34.24 1.32 -4.14
C ASN A 179 -34.82 1.67 -5.53
N VAL A 180 -34.76 0.75 -6.50
CA VAL A 180 -35.29 0.97 -7.86
C VAL A 180 -36.79 0.62 -7.96
N LEU A 181 -37.33 -0.14 -7.01
CA LEU A 181 -38.68 -0.70 -7.07
C LEU A 181 -39.78 0.13 -6.37
N GLU A 182 -39.46 1.31 -5.81
CA GLU A 182 -40.48 2.27 -5.36
C GLU A 182 -40.73 3.39 -6.41
N PRO A 183 -41.71 3.23 -7.32
CA PRO A 183 -42.28 4.39 -7.99
C PRO A 183 -43.14 5.13 -6.98
N GLN A 184 -42.56 6.12 -6.30
CA GLN A 184 -43.36 7.06 -5.52
C GLN A 184 -44.24 7.86 -6.48
N THR A 185 -45.53 7.51 -6.52
CA THR A 185 -46.63 8.40 -6.94
C THR A 185 -46.57 9.67 -6.09
N THR A 186 -45.78 10.65 -6.53
CA THR A 186 -45.72 11.97 -5.92
C THR A 186 -46.54 12.93 -6.78
N ALA A 187 -47.47 13.60 -6.11
CA ALA A 187 -48.30 14.67 -6.64
C ALA A 187 -47.46 15.76 -7.36
N PRO A 188 -48.04 16.49 -8.32
CA PRO A 188 -47.30 17.39 -9.21
C PRO A 188 -46.55 18.46 -8.42
N TYR A 189 -45.22 18.33 -8.39
CA TYR A 189 -44.30 19.30 -7.83
C TYR A 189 -44.14 20.48 -8.81
N VAL A 190 -44.44 21.70 -8.34
CA VAL A 190 -44.25 22.94 -9.09
C VAL A 190 -42.85 23.48 -8.75
N PRO A 191 -41.91 23.59 -9.71
CA PRO A 191 -40.52 23.94 -9.41
C PRO A 191 -40.37 25.45 -9.15
N TYR A 192 -39.83 25.80 -7.99
CA TYR A 192 -39.27 27.12 -7.72
C TYR A 192 -37.79 27.14 -8.16
N PHE A 193 -37.50 27.99 -9.15
CA PHE A 193 -36.20 28.57 -9.56
C PHE A 193 -34.91 27.75 -9.31
N ALA A 194 -34.40 27.10 -10.36
CA ALA A 194 -33.06 26.52 -10.40
C ALA A 194 -32.03 27.55 -10.93
N ASN A 195 -30.98 27.83 -10.14
CA ASN A 195 -29.75 28.44 -10.65
C ASN A 195 -28.90 27.32 -11.27
N THR A 196 -28.75 27.31 -12.60
CA THR A 196 -27.98 26.29 -13.33
C THR A 196 -26.63 26.83 -13.80
N VAL A 197 -25.57 26.04 -13.60
CA VAL A 197 -24.32 26.16 -14.36
C VAL A 197 -24.54 25.43 -15.69
N SER A 198 -24.97 26.15 -16.74
CA SER A 198 -25.07 25.55 -18.08
C SER A 198 -23.68 25.46 -18.71
N THR A 199 -23.23 24.23 -18.95
CA THR A 199 -22.02 23.94 -19.72
C THR A 199 -22.38 23.89 -21.20
N THR A 200 -22.64 25.03 -21.84
CA THR A 200 -22.85 25.05 -23.30
C THR A 200 -21.53 24.76 -24.02
N ILE A 201 -21.27 23.49 -24.32
CA ILE A 201 -20.31 23.10 -25.36
C ILE A 201 -21.04 23.29 -26.69
N TYR A 202 -20.73 24.37 -27.41
CA TYR A 202 -21.26 24.55 -28.77
C TYR A 202 -20.66 23.47 -29.68
N ALA A 203 -21.38 22.38 -29.89
CA ALA A 203 -21.25 21.54 -31.08
C ALA A 203 -22.13 22.14 -32.20
N SER A 204 -21.89 23.40 -32.56
CA SER A 204 -22.45 23.98 -33.79
C SER A 204 -21.43 23.80 -34.91
N SER A 205 -21.70 22.83 -35.76
CA SER A 205 -21.17 22.78 -37.12
C SER A 205 -21.36 24.15 -37.77
N THR A 206 -20.29 24.70 -38.33
CA THR A 206 -20.18 25.98 -39.06
C THR A 206 -19.97 27.26 -38.23
N LEU A 207 -18.85 27.34 -37.50
CA LEU A 207 -17.90 28.46 -37.55
C LEU A 207 -16.69 28.08 -36.68
N ARG A 208 -15.51 27.96 -37.33
CA ARG A 208 -14.26 27.54 -36.69
C ARG A 208 -13.73 28.66 -35.77
N THR A 209 -14.10 28.65 -34.50
CA THR A 209 -13.24 29.24 -33.45
C THR A 209 -12.33 28.15 -32.92
N PRO A 210 -10.99 28.26 -33.09
CA PRO A 210 -10.07 27.25 -32.59
C PRO A 210 -10.10 27.22 -31.07
N ILE A 211 -10.40 26.06 -30.50
CA ILE A 211 -10.13 25.77 -29.09
C ILE A 211 -8.61 25.80 -28.94
N TYR A 212 -8.09 26.88 -28.35
CA TYR A 212 -6.66 27.02 -28.06
C TYR A 212 -6.32 26.17 -26.84
N ILE A 213 -5.89 24.93 -27.07
CA ILE A 213 -5.28 24.11 -26.03
C ILE A 213 -3.82 24.56 -25.92
N ASN A 214 -3.55 25.46 -24.98
CA ASN A 214 -2.18 25.84 -24.66
C ASN A 214 -1.55 24.73 -23.81
N VAL A 215 -0.74 23.86 -24.43
CA VAL A 215 -0.05 22.77 -23.72
C VAL A 215 1.21 23.33 -23.06
N GLN A 216 1.04 24.05 -21.94
CA GLN A 216 2.15 24.35 -21.04
C GLN A 216 2.16 23.32 -19.91
N LYS A 217 3.32 22.71 -19.69
CA LYS A 217 3.51 21.68 -18.66
C LYS A 217 3.60 22.35 -17.28
N LYS A 218 2.47 22.80 -16.75
CA LYS A 218 2.38 23.30 -15.38
C LYS A 218 2.45 22.14 -14.40
N LEU A 219 3.35 22.23 -13.41
CA LEU A 219 3.53 21.19 -12.41
C LEU A 219 2.72 21.51 -11.16
N HIS A 220 1.47 21.06 -11.12
CA HIS A 220 0.62 21.21 -9.93
C HIS A 220 0.86 20.07 -8.94
N LYS A 221 0.82 20.41 -7.65
CA LYS A 221 0.84 19.45 -6.55
C LYS A 221 -0.44 19.65 -5.74
N SER A 222 -1.11 18.56 -5.39
CA SER A 222 -2.24 18.59 -4.47
C SER A 222 -1.78 18.88 -3.03
N ALA A 223 -2.73 19.07 -2.12
CA ALA A 223 -2.47 19.30 -0.70
C ALA A 223 -1.66 18.17 -0.01
N ASN A 224 -1.70 16.95 -0.55
CA ASN A 224 -0.89 15.82 -0.05
C ASN A 224 0.45 15.65 -0.81
N CYS A 225 0.88 16.67 -1.56
CA CYS A 225 2.09 16.71 -2.37
C CYS A 225 2.14 15.69 -3.51
N THR A 226 1.01 15.09 -3.93
CA THR A 226 0.96 14.27 -5.14
C THR A 226 0.89 15.14 -6.38
N SER A 227 1.63 14.76 -7.42
CA SER A 227 1.59 15.46 -8.71
C SER A 227 0.22 15.30 -9.35
N ILE A 228 -0.38 16.41 -9.78
CA ILE A 228 -1.64 16.41 -10.54
C ILE A 228 -1.27 16.49 -12.03
N ASN A 229 -1.79 15.56 -12.83
CA ASN A 229 -1.50 15.51 -14.26
C ASN A 229 -2.49 16.40 -15.02
N ILE A 230 -2.07 17.64 -15.29
CA ILE A 230 -2.82 18.60 -16.10
C ILE A 230 -2.62 18.28 -17.58
N ILE A 231 -3.72 18.17 -18.31
CA ILE A 231 -3.77 17.88 -19.75
C ILE A 231 -3.74 19.19 -20.54
N GLY A 232 -4.35 20.24 -20.00
CA GLY A 232 -4.43 21.57 -20.60
C GLY A 232 -5.32 22.50 -19.79
N GLU A 233 -5.49 23.71 -20.31
CA GLU A 233 -6.37 24.73 -19.76
C GLU A 233 -7.63 24.84 -20.62
N ILE A 234 -8.77 25.10 -19.98
CA ILE A 234 -10.03 25.40 -20.66
C ILE A 234 -10.65 26.66 -20.06
N GLN A 235 -11.12 27.56 -20.91
CA GLN A 235 -11.92 28.69 -20.47
C GLN A 235 -13.38 28.26 -20.32
N LEU A 236 -13.96 28.44 -19.13
CA LEU A 236 -15.36 28.12 -18.84
C LEU A 236 -16.15 29.41 -18.57
N GLU A 237 -17.35 29.51 -19.14
CA GLU A 237 -18.32 30.56 -18.83
C GLU A 237 -19.14 30.12 -17.61
N VAL A 238 -19.11 30.93 -16.54
CA VAL A 238 -19.89 30.70 -15.32
C VAL A 238 -20.98 31.76 -15.25
N LYS A 239 -22.25 31.33 -15.26
CA LYS A 239 -23.41 32.21 -15.15
C LYS A 239 -23.96 32.19 -13.73
N ILE A 240 -24.03 33.35 -13.08
CA ILE A 240 -24.64 33.52 -11.77
C ILE A 240 -25.79 34.51 -11.92
N GLN A 241 -27.04 34.05 -11.77
CA GLN A 241 -28.25 34.86 -11.99
C GLN A 241 -28.22 35.68 -13.30
N GLY A 242 -27.73 35.08 -14.39
CA GLY A 242 -27.63 35.75 -15.70
C GLY A 242 -26.39 36.63 -15.89
N HIS A 243 -25.63 36.92 -14.83
CA HIS A 243 -24.32 37.56 -14.95
C HIS A 243 -23.26 36.56 -15.39
N LYS A 244 -22.63 36.84 -16.53
CA LYS A 244 -21.58 36.01 -17.13
C LYS A 244 -20.23 36.38 -16.54
N THR A 245 -19.51 35.39 -16.05
CA THR A 245 -18.10 35.48 -15.64
C THR A 245 -17.32 34.38 -16.36
N PHE A 246 -16.00 34.50 -16.40
CA PHE A 246 -15.14 33.52 -17.06
C PHE A 246 -14.05 33.04 -16.12
N ILE A 247 -13.72 31.75 -16.21
CA ILE A 247 -12.61 31.13 -15.49
C ILE A 247 -11.70 30.41 -16.47
N ILE A 248 -10.41 30.34 -16.15
CA ILE A 248 -9.47 29.44 -16.82
C ILE A 248 -9.26 28.26 -15.86
N ALA A 249 -9.76 27.09 -16.22
CA ALA A 249 -9.66 25.89 -15.42
C ALA A 249 -8.59 24.94 -15.97
N ASP A 250 -7.72 24.44 -15.10
CA ASP A 250 -6.79 23.36 -15.44
C ASP A 250 -7.55 22.02 -15.49
N VAL A 251 -7.47 21.32 -16.62
CA VAL A 251 -8.11 20.00 -16.80
C VAL A 251 -7.15 18.91 -16.36
N ALA A 252 -7.50 18.19 -15.28
CA ALA A 252 -6.72 17.06 -14.77
C ALA A 252 -7.35 15.71 -15.11
N THR A 253 -6.55 14.71 -15.47
CA THR A 253 -7.02 13.32 -15.73
C THR A 253 -7.45 12.58 -14.47
N ASN A 254 -6.95 13.01 -13.31
CA ASN A 254 -6.93 12.22 -12.08
C ASN A 254 -7.66 12.86 -10.90
N LEU A 255 -8.48 13.88 -11.15
CA LEU A 255 -9.36 14.51 -10.16
C LEU A 255 -10.81 14.19 -10.50
N ILE A 256 -11.52 13.55 -9.56
CA ILE A 256 -12.95 13.26 -9.62
C ILE A 256 -13.65 14.25 -8.70
N THR A 257 -13.57 15.55 -9.01
CA THR A 257 -14.22 16.58 -8.20
C THR A 257 -14.99 17.53 -9.09
N ASP A 258 -16.05 18.09 -8.50
CA ASP A 258 -16.77 19.25 -9.01
C ASP A 258 -15.82 20.44 -9.28
N LEU A 259 -16.31 21.42 -10.02
CA LEU A 259 -15.57 22.63 -10.35
C LEU A 259 -15.20 23.39 -9.06
N LEU A 260 -13.90 23.56 -8.84
CA LEU A 260 -13.35 24.33 -7.73
C LEU A 260 -13.05 25.76 -8.18
N LEU A 261 -13.76 26.73 -7.62
CA LEU A 261 -13.48 28.15 -7.86
C LEU A 261 -12.47 28.65 -6.83
N GLY A 262 -11.28 29.03 -7.32
CA GLY A 262 -10.18 29.51 -6.50
C GLY A 262 -10.29 30.98 -6.11
N ASN A 263 -9.33 31.42 -5.28
CA ASN A 263 -9.21 32.82 -4.82
C ASN A 263 -8.99 33.79 -5.98
N ASP A 264 -8.34 33.35 -7.04
CA ASP A 264 -8.11 34.11 -8.26
C ASP A 264 -9.43 34.55 -8.91
N TRP A 265 -10.38 33.63 -9.06
CA TRP A 265 -11.70 33.96 -9.59
C TRP A 265 -12.50 34.85 -8.64
N ILE A 266 -12.45 34.56 -7.34
CA ILE A 266 -13.11 35.35 -6.28
C ILE A 266 -12.64 36.81 -6.33
N ILE A 267 -11.32 37.03 -6.41
CA ILE A 267 -10.71 38.35 -6.48
C ILE A 267 -11.08 39.05 -7.79
N GLN A 268 -10.96 38.36 -8.92
CA GLN A 268 -11.22 38.95 -10.24
C GLN A 268 -12.66 39.45 -10.40
N ASN A 269 -13.61 38.76 -9.78
CA ASN A 269 -15.04 39.08 -9.88
C ASN A 269 -15.58 39.81 -8.65
N ASN A 270 -14.70 40.25 -7.74
CA ASN A 270 -15.03 40.88 -6.47
C ASN A 270 -16.16 40.14 -5.73
N VAL A 271 -16.01 38.83 -5.52
CA VAL A 271 -17.04 38.01 -4.88
C VAL A 271 -16.99 38.21 -3.37
N ILE A 272 -18.13 38.56 -2.76
CA ILE A 272 -18.35 38.56 -1.32
C ILE A 272 -19.01 37.22 -0.96
N ILE A 273 -18.44 36.50 0.00
CA ILE A 273 -19.00 35.25 0.52
C ILE A 273 -19.61 35.55 1.88
N ASP A 274 -20.95 35.52 1.98
CA ASP A 274 -21.66 35.60 3.25
C ASP A 274 -21.94 34.18 3.76
N SER A 275 -21.09 33.71 4.67
CA SER A 275 -21.21 32.37 5.26
C SER A 275 -22.39 32.23 6.21
N LEU A 276 -22.87 33.31 6.83
CA LEU A 276 -24.01 33.28 7.73
C LEU A 276 -25.31 33.11 6.95
N GLN A 277 -25.41 33.83 5.83
CA GLN A 277 -26.58 33.74 4.95
C GLN A 277 -26.47 32.62 3.92
N GLN A 278 -25.29 31.99 3.77
CA GLN A 278 -25.01 31.00 2.74
C GLN A 278 -25.22 31.53 1.31
N HIS A 279 -24.76 32.75 1.04
CA HIS A 279 -24.85 33.38 -0.27
C HIS A 279 -23.48 33.88 -0.75
N ILE A 280 -23.30 33.89 -2.08
CA ILE A 280 -22.20 34.57 -2.76
C ILE A 280 -22.76 35.76 -3.53
N THR A 281 -22.14 36.91 -3.40
CA THR A 281 -22.56 38.16 -4.05
C THR A 281 -21.43 38.70 -4.91
N LEU A 282 -21.70 38.86 -6.21
CA LEU A 282 -20.82 39.52 -7.17
C LEU A 282 -21.02 41.04 -7.04
N ILE A 283 -19.95 41.80 -6.84
CA ILE A 283 -20.01 43.27 -6.81
C ILE A 283 -19.20 43.91 -7.95
N ASP A 284 -19.70 45.02 -8.49
CA ASP A 284 -18.97 45.82 -9.45
C ASP A 284 -17.87 46.66 -8.77
N LYS A 285 -17.08 47.37 -9.58
CA LYS A 285 -16.02 48.27 -9.09
C LYS A 285 -16.54 49.42 -8.20
N ASN A 286 -17.83 49.72 -8.27
CA ASN A 286 -18.51 50.74 -7.46
C ASN A 286 -19.22 50.14 -6.24
N ARG A 287 -18.96 48.87 -5.91
CA ARG A 287 -19.60 48.10 -4.83
C ARG A 287 -21.12 47.94 -4.98
N ARG A 288 -21.63 47.98 -6.21
CA ARG A 288 -23.02 47.64 -6.51
C ARG A 288 -23.14 46.13 -6.68
N GLU A 289 -24.16 45.57 -6.07
CA GLU A 289 -24.52 44.16 -6.24
C GLU A 289 -24.94 43.91 -7.69
N LEU A 290 -24.27 42.94 -8.33
CA LEU A 290 -24.57 42.47 -9.68
C LEU A 290 -25.46 41.22 -9.63
N ALA A 291 -25.08 40.24 -8.83
CA ALA A 291 -25.81 38.98 -8.69
C ALA A 291 -25.53 38.35 -7.33
N THR A 292 -26.53 37.63 -6.79
CA THR A 292 -26.41 36.90 -5.53
C THR A 292 -26.94 35.48 -5.66
N ALA A 293 -26.13 34.47 -5.38
CA ALA A 293 -26.57 33.08 -5.45
C ALA A 293 -26.37 32.36 -4.11
N PRO A 294 -27.29 31.47 -3.70
CA PRO A 294 -27.07 30.61 -2.55
C PRO A 294 -25.94 29.62 -2.83
N PHE A 295 -25.20 29.22 -1.79
CA PHE A 295 -24.23 28.14 -1.85
C PHE A 295 -24.45 27.16 -0.70
N VAL A 296 -24.16 25.88 -0.92
CA VAL A 296 -24.22 24.87 0.14
C VAL A 296 -22.85 24.77 0.79
N GLN A 297 -22.78 25.08 2.09
CA GLN A 297 -21.55 24.84 2.84
C GLN A 297 -21.33 23.31 2.96
N PRO A 298 -20.19 22.77 2.52
CA PRO A 298 -19.93 21.34 2.61
C PRO A 298 -19.82 20.94 4.09
N SER A 299 -20.58 19.92 4.48
CA SER A 299 -20.74 19.50 5.87
C SER A 299 -19.48 18.92 6.53
N ASN A 300 -18.42 18.61 5.76
CA ASN A 300 -17.24 17.87 6.26
C ASN A 300 -15.91 18.20 5.54
N LEU A 301 -15.63 19.46 5.17
CA LEU A 301 -14.28 19.83 4.71
C LEU A 301 -13.35 20.15 5.89
N GLN A 302 -12.89 19.12 6.60
CA GLN A 302 -11.72 19.24 7.49
C GLN A 302 -10.43 19.18 6.67
N PHE A 303 -10.09 20.27 5.97
CA PHE A 303 -8.70 20.44 5.52
C PHE A 303 -7.86 20.84 6.73
N SER A 304 -7.25 19.85 7.38
CA SER A 304 -6.14 20.11 8.31
C SER A 304 -4.91 20.50 7.49
N ALA A 305 -4.90 21.73 6.98
CA ALA A 305 -3.66 22.36 6.56
C ALA A 305 -2.80 22.50 7.83
N THR A 306 -1.80 21.63 7.97
CA THR A 306 -0.80 21.77 9.02
C THR A 306 -0.07 23.08 8.74
N ASN A 307 -0.38 24.10 9.54
CA ASN A 307 0.39 25.33 9.62
C ASN A 307 1.83 24.99 10.03
N ARG A 308 2.68 24.64 9.06
CA ARG A 308 4.12 24.63 9.26
C ARG A 308 4.57 26.08 9.22
N GLN A 309 4.55 26.73 10.38
CA GLN A 309 5.32 27.94 10.61
C GLN A 309 6.79 27.62 10.29
N ARG A 310 7.28 28.13 9.15
CA ARG A 310 8.72 28.29 8.94
C ARG A 310 9.16 29.44 9.82
N THR A 311 9.94 29.14 10.85
CA THR A 311 10.75 30.14 11.53
C THR A 311 11.77 30.68 10.54
N LEU A 312 11.53 31.90 10.05
CA LEU A 312 12.55 32.70 9.38
C LEU A 312 13.44 33.35 10.44
N SER A 313 14.74 33.38 10.17
CA SER A 313 15.78 33.93 11.03
C SER A 313 15.55 35.40 11.33
N ASN A 314 15.64 35.76 12.61
CA ASN A 314 15.65 37.13 13.13
C ASN A 314 16.75 37.96 12.42
N ASN A 315 16.35 38.97 11.64
CA ASN A 315 17.04 40.25 11.48
C ASN A 315 16.39 41.09 10.36
N THR A 316 15.30 41.81 10.64
CA THR A 316 15.08 43.18 10.12
C THR A 316 13.94 43.87 10.88
N GLN A 317 14.17 45.11 11.27
CA GLN A 317 13.25 45.98 12.00
C GLN A 317 12.24 46.67 11.06
N LEU A 318 11.02 46.82 11.59
CA LEU A 318 10.02 47.88 11.38
C LEU A 318 9.34 48.06 10.01
N GLY A 319 8.05 47.73 10.00
CA GLY A 319 7.02 48.30 9.12
C GLY A 319 5.63 47.79 9.54
N ARG A 320 4.83 48.63 10.21
CA ARG A 320 3.42 48.35 10.57
C ARG A 320 2.62 47.98 9.31
N MET A 321 2.07 46.76 9.26
CA MET A 321 0.90 46.45 8.43
C MET A 321 -0.03 45.48 9.18
N SER A 322 -1.32 45.78 9.13
CA SER A 322 -2.43 45.06 9.75
C SER A 322 -2.57 43.65 9.16
N TYR A 323 -2.57 42.62 10.00
CA TYR A 323 -2.92 41.25 9.61
C TYR A 323 -4.45 41.09 9.63
N GLN A 324 -5.08 40.97 8.47
CA GLN A 324 -6.30 40.18 8.34
C GLN A 324 -5.87 38.74 8.04
N ALA A 325 -6.36 37.80 8.84
CA ALA A 325 -6.05 36.39 8.71
C ALA A 325 -6.54 35.85 7.36
N GLU A 326 -5.64 35.25 6.59
CA GLU A 326 -5.96 34.53 5.35
C GLU A 326 -6.75 33.26 5.70
N LEU A 327 -8.06 33.29 5.48
CA LEU A 327 -8.90 32.09 5.41
C LEU A 327 -8.87 31.58 3.96
N ASN A 328 -8.46 30.33 3.77
CA ASN A 328 -8.54 29.64 2.48
C ASN A 328 -10.02 29.37 2.15
N ASN A 329 -10.64 30.28 1.40
CA ASN A 329 -12.03 30.13 0.96
C ASN A 329 -12.04 29.50 -0.44
N HIS A 330 -12.72 28.37 -0.60
CA HIS A 330 -12.97 27.74 -1.91
C HIS A 330 -14.47 27.47 -2.03
N ILE A 331 -15.03 27.68 -3.22
CA ILE A 331 -16.45 27.42 -3.49
C ILE A 331 -16.54 26.20 -4.41
N ILE A 332 -17.43 25.26 -4.06
CA ILE A 332 -17.76 24.09 -4.88
C ILE A 332 -19.09 24.36 -5.56
N LEU A 333 -19.13 24.33 -6.90
CA LEU A 333 -20.39 24.41 -7.66
C LEU A 333 -20.72 23.06 -8.29
N PRO A 334 -21.93 22.51 -8.08
CA PRO A 334 -22.37 21.29 -8.75
C PRO A 334 -22.55 21.52 -10.25
N VAL A 335 -22.04 20.62 -11.08
CA VAL A 335 -22.23 20.63 -12.53
C VAL A 335 -23.40 19.71 -12.87
N LEU A 336 -24.47 20.23 -13.47
CA LEU A 336 -25.60 19.43 -13.95
C LEU A 336 -25.41 19.09 -15.44
N SER A 337 -25.68 17.84 -15.81
CA SER A 337 -25.71 17.37 -17.20
C SER A 337 -27.04 17.75 -17.85
N GLU A 338 -27.01 18.42 -19.00
CA GLU A 338 -28.22 18.80 -19.76
C GLU A 338 -28.74 17.58 -20.55
N ASP A 339 -29.70 16.85 -19.98
CA ASP A 339 -30.59 15.92 -20.71
C ASP A 339 -32.05 16.21 -20.32
N ALA A 340 -32.66 17.25 -20.91
CA ALA A 340 -34.11 17.37 -21.10
C ALA A 340 -34.46 18.60 -21.95
N ASN A 341 -35.07 18.35 -23.12
CA ASN A 341 -35.65 19.37 -24.00
C ASN A 341 -36.81 20.11 -23.31
N TYR A 342 -36.75 21.44 -23.22
CA TYR A 342 -37.89 22.28 -22.85
C TYR A 342 -38.05 23.44 -23.85
N GLN A 343 -39.22 23.51 -24.49
CA GLN A 343 -39.62 24.57 -25.42
C GLN A 343 -40.32 25.72 -24.66
N PRO A 344 -40.10 26.99 -25.00
CA PRO A 344 -40.65 28.13 -24.25
C PRO A 344 -41.98 28.64 -24.84
N THR A 345 -42.96 28.92 -23.98
CA THR A 345 -44.14 29.72 -24.34
C THR A 345 -44.22 31.02 -23.54
N HIS A 346 -44.19 32.12 -24.31
CA HIS A 346 -44.76 33.47 -24.14
C HIS A 346 -44.97 34.11 -22.75
N PHE A 347 -44.29 35.25 -22.60
CA PHE A 347 -44.46 36.29 -21.57
C PHE A 347 -45.84 36.98 -21.58
N LYS A 348 -46.34 37.33 -20.39
CA LYS A 348 -47.16 38.54 -20.14
C LYS A 348 -46.63 39.28 -18.91
N SER A 349 -46.41 40.58 -19.09
CA SER A 349 -45.94 41.56 -18.11
C SER A 349 -47.06 41.99 -17.14
N PHE A 350 -46.72 42.21 -15.86
CA PHE A 350 -47.47 43.08 -14.96
C PHE A 350 -46.52 43.99 -14.16
N ASN A 351 -46.78 45.30 -14.24
CA ASN A 351 -46.25 46.34 -13.39
C ASN A 351 -47.09 46.43 -12.10
N TYR A 352 -46.49 46.67 -10.93
CA TYR A 352 -46.81 47.86 -10.10
C TYR A 352 -46.02 48.00 -8.78
N LYS A 353 -45.62 49.25 -8.56
CA LYS A 353 -45.57 50.09 -7.34
C LYS A 353 -44.68 49.74 -6.13
N ARG A 354 -43.68 50.62 -5.97
CA ARG A 354 -43.11 51.15 -4.71
C ARG A 354 -44.17 51.62 -3.71
N ASN A 355 -43.86 51.49 -2.42
CA ASN A 355 -44.18 52.51 -1.42
C ASN A 355 -43.06 52.61 -0.37
N ASN A 356 -42.62 53.85 -0.17
CA ASN A 356 -41.80 54.34 0.94
C ASN A 356 -42.68 54.59 2.16
N THR A 357 -42.15 54.39 3.37
CA THR A 357 -42.45 55.28 4.50
C THR A 357 -41.35 55.27 5.55
N GLN A 358 -40.81 56.46 5.82
CA GLN A 358 -40.01 56.84 6.98
C GLN A 358 -40.89 57.03 8.23
N LYS A 359 -40.29 56.91 9.42
CA LYS A 359 -40.40 57.76 10.65
C LYS A 359 -39.81 56.96 11.82
N SER A 360 -38.75 57.35 12.56
CA SER A 360 -38.38 58.56 13.33
C SER A 360 -38.73 58.50 14.83
N GLY A 361 -37.69 58.55 15.67
CA GLY A 361 -37.63 59.13 17.03
C GLY A 361 -38.16 58.27 18.19
N PHE A 362 -37.79 58.46 19.47
CA PHE A 362 -36.71 59.17 20.18
C PHE A 362 -36.94 58.85 21.70
N CYS A 363 -35.87 58.70 22.51
CA CYS A 363 -35.80 58.79 24.02
C CYS A 363 -36.67 57.82 24.88
N ASP A 364 -36.38 57.47 26.15
CA ASP A 364 -35.34 57.80 27.13
C ASP A 364 -35.30 56.73 28.25
N SER A 365 -34.17 56.71 28.97
CA SER A 365 -33.80 56.18 30.30
C SER A 365 -34.83 55.56 31.30
N LEU A 366 -34.39 54.53 32.08
CA LEU A 366 -34.17 54.60 33.55
C LEU A 366 -33.82 53.21 34.22
N LEU A 367 -32.69 53.24 34.96
CA LEU A 367 -32.38 52.67 36.30
C LEU A 367 -32.37 51.16 36.67
N ARG A 368 -31.21 50.80 37.29
CA ARG A 368 -30.93 49.88 38.43
C ARG A 368 -31.17 48.38 38.19
N GLU A 369 -30.26 47.46 38.52
CA GLU A 369 -29.62 47.24 39.83
C GLU A 369 -28.23 46.61 39.75
N LYS A 370 -27.42 46.92 40.78
CA LYS A 370 -26.10 46.37 41.07
C LYS A 370 -26.23 45.05 41.83
N ARG A 371 -25.46 44.03 41.47
CA ARG A 371 -24.90 43.07 42.45
C ARG A 371 -23.41 42.86 42.21
N LYS A 372 -22.61 43.28 43.19
CA LYS A 372 -21.22 42.90 43.40
C LYS A 372 -21.22 41.50 44.01
N VAL A 373 -20.43 40.57 43.48
CA VAL A 373 -19.93 39.41 44.22
C VAL A 373 -18.43 39.29 43.95
N GLN A 374 -17.70 39.07 45.03
CA GLN A 374 -16.25 39.05 45.16
C GLN A 374 -15.63 37.85 44.44
N PHE A 375 -14.50 38.05 43.76
CA PHE A 375 -13.59 36.98 43.39
C PHE A 375 -12.57 36.81 44.52
N THR A 376 -12.62 35.67 45.19
CA THR A 376 -11.56 35.19 46.08
C THR A 376 -10.68 34.19 45.33
N ASP A 377 -9.39 34.27 45.60
CA ASP A 377 -8.31 33.44 45.09
C ASP A 377 -8.60 31.93 45.24
N PHE A 378 -8.48 31.18 44.14
CA PHE A 378 -8.36 29.73 44.18
C PHE A 378 -6.89 29.34 44.04
N THR A 379 -6.30 28.96 45.18
CA THR A 379 -5.04 28.23 45.26
C THR A 379 -5.26 26.80 44.73
N CYS A 380 -4.43 26.41 43.77
CA CYS A 380 -4.37 25.05 43.23
C CYS A 380 -3.90 24.07 44.32
N GLY A 381 -4.82 23.25 44.83
CA GLY A 381 -4.51 22.13 45.70
C GLY A 381 -3.65 21.11 44.96
N LYS A 382 -2.49 20.77 45.53
CA LYS A 382 -1.70 19.60 45.15
C LYS A 382 -2.35 18.39 45.81
N GLU A 383 -2.99 17.54 45.01
CA GLU A 383 -3.37 16.21 45.44
C GLU A 383 -2.11 15.36 45.60
N HIS A 384 -1.90 14.85 46.81
CA HIS A 384 -0.90 13.84 47.12
C HIS A 384 -1.31 12.53 46.43
N HIS A 385 -0.61 12.16 45.36
CA HIS A 385 -0.67 10.80 44.84
C HIS A 385 -0.04 9.86 45.88
N GLU A 386 -0.86 9.00 46.47
CA GLU A 386 -0.38 7.85 47.24
C GLU A 386 0.49 6.98 46.32
N GLU A 387 1.80 6.93 46.63
CA GLU A 387 2.78 6.13 45.90
C GLU A 387 2.40 4.65 46.03
N GLN A 388 1.91 4.06 44.93
CA GLN A 388 1.59 2.65 44.85
C GLN A 388 2.85 1.82 45.10
N GLN A 389 2.91 1.14 46.25
CA GLN A 389 3.98 0.21 46.58
C GLN A 389 3.93 -1.01 45.63
N HIS A 390 5.08 -1.45 45.15
CA HIS A 390 5.19 -2.58 44.23
C HIS A 390 5.47 -3.88 45.00
N GLN A 391 4.71 -4.95 44.77
CA GLN A 391 4.89 -6.22 45.49
C GLN A 391 5.50 -7.30 44.58
N CYS A 392 6.48 -8.05 45.10
CA CYS A 392 7.05 -9.19 44.41
C CYS A 392 6.06 -10.35 44.40
N HIS A 393 5.58 -10.73 43.21
CA HIS A 393 4.61 -11.82 43.09
C HIS A 393 5.13 -13.20 43.53
N VAL A 394 6.45 -13.38 43.64
CA VAL A 394 7.05 -14.67 44.03
C VAL A 394 7.15 -14.81 45.55
N CYS A 395 7.67 -13.80 46.25
CA CYS A 395 7.91 -13.86 47.70
C CYS A 395 7.01 -12.92 48.52
N GLN A 396 6.19 -12.10 47.86
CA GLN A 396 5.27 -11.11 48.44
C GLN A 396 5.93 -9.93 49.19
N GLU A 397 7.25 -9.73 49.09
CA GLU A 397 7.92 -8.53 49.62
C GLU A 397 7.48 -7.25 48.88
N GLN A 398 7.31 -6.14 49.61
CA GLN A 398 6.91 -4.84 49.07
C GLN A 398 8.12 -3.91 48.85
N PHE A 399 8.07 -3.13 47.78
CA PHE A 399 9.16 -2.27 47.32
C PHE A 399 8.64 -0.86 47.02
N LEU A 400 9.39 0.13 47.51
CA LEU A 400 9.12 1.55 47.29
C LEU A 400 9.32 1.98 45.83
N SER A 401 10.04 1.20 45.02
CA SER A 401 10.25 1.51 43.61
C SER A 401 10.31 0.25 42.76
N ARG A 402 9.91 0.40 41.49
CA ARG A 402 9.95 -0.67 40.49
C ARG A 402 11.36 -1.21 40.25
N ASN A 403 12.39 -0.36 40.38
CA ASN A 403 13.78 -0.79 40.25
C ASN A 403 14.21 -1.73 41.38
N ASN A 404 13.78 -1.45 42.61
CA ASN A 404 14.08 -2.30 43.76
C ASN A 404 13.38 -3.66 43.62
N LEU A 405 12.13 -3.67 43.15
CA LEU A 405 11.42 -4.92 42.81
C LEU A 405 12.17 -5.72 41.74
N GLN A 406 12.67 -5.05 40.69
CA GLN A 406 13.37 -5.73 39.60
C GLN A 406 14.71 -6.33 40.05
N GLN A 407 15.49 -5.61 40.87
CA GLN A 407 16.73 -6.17 41.43
C GLN A 407 16.44 -7.35 42.37
N HIS A 408 15.41 -7.25 43.20
CA HIS A 408 14.99 -8.35 44.06
C HIS A 408 14.60 -9.60 43.25
N LEU A 409 13.79 -9.43 42.19
CA LEU A 409 13.38 -10.55 41.33
C LEU A 409 14.59 -11.25 40.70
N LEU A 410 15.60 -10.49 40.25
CA LEU A 410 16.81 -11.04 39.63
C LEU A 410 17.75 -11.72 40.63
N GLN A 411 17.92 -11.15 41.82
CA GLN A 411 18.92 -11.63 42.78
C GLN A 411 18.39 -12.71 43.73
N LYS A 412 17.12 -12.65 44.12
CA LYS A 412 16.55 -13.53 45.15
C LYS A 412 15.53 -14.53 44.62
N CYS A 413 14.61 -14.09 43.75
CA CYS A 413 13.51 -14.96 43.30
C CYS A 413 13.86 -15.82 42.07
N TYR A 414 14.76 -15.32 41.21
CA TYR A 414 15.20 -16.03 39.99
C TYR A 414 16.73 -16.04 39.85
N PRO A 415 17.48 -16.56 40.84
CA PRO A 415 18.95 -16.53 40.82
C PRO A 415 19.55 -17.31 39.63
N SER A 416 18.83 -18.29 39.09
CA SER A 416 19.23 -19.06 37.90
C SER A 416 19.13 -18.29 36.58
N ALA A 417 18.40 -17.17 36.54
CA ALA A 417 18.34 -16.30 35.36
C ALA A 417 19.53 -15.32 35.30
N ALA A 418 20.09 -14.95 36.45
CA ALA A 418 21.24 -14.04 36.54
C ALA A 418 22.59 -14.70 36.21
N SER A 419 22.70 -16.03 36.33
CA SER A 419 23.93 -16.79 36.05
C SER A 419 24.25 -16.95 34.55
N LEU A 420 23.30 -16.66 33.65
CA LEU A 420 23.54 -16.64 32.20
C LEU A 420 24.12 -15.31 31.69
N GLU A 421 23.99 -14.21 32.43
CA GLU A 421 24.52 -12.90 32.01
C GLU A 421 25.95 -12.63 32.52
N ASN A 422 26.39 -13.27 33.61
CA ASN A 422 27.69 -12.98 34.24
C ASN A 422 28.87 -13.85 33.77
N ASN A 423 28.65 -14.93 33.00
CA ASN A 423 29.72 -15.78 32.47
C ASN A 423 30.40 -15.26 31.18
N THR A 424 30.06 -14.04 30.74
CA THR A 424 30.64 -13.47 29.50
C THR A 424 31.55 -12.26 29.76
N ILE A 425 31.82 -11.89 31.02
CA ILE A 425 32.55 -10.63 31.33
C ILE A 425 33.76 -10.82 32.29
N ASN A 426 34.09 -12.04 32.73
CA ASN A 426 35.25 -12.27 33.61
C ASN A 426 36.29 -13.22 32.99
N ILE A 427 36.96 -12.77 31.93
CA ILE A 427 38.35 -13.14 31.62
C ILE A 427 38.98 -11.88 31.04
N LEU A 428 39.56 -11.05 31.91
CA LEU A 428 40.68 -10.13 31.68
C LEU A 428 40.82 -9.25 32.93
N ASP A 429 42.04 -9.21 33.46
CA ASP A 429 42.60 -8.26 34.42
C ASP A 429 42.49 -8.60 35.93
N GLU A 430 43.35 -9.54 36.37
CA GLU A 430 44.12 -9.37 37.62
C GLU A 430 45.54 -9.90 37.38
N GLU A 431 46.53 -9.00 37.37
CA GLU A 431 47.73 -9.07 38.23
C GLU A 431 48.77 -8.03 37.80
N THR A 432 48.88 -6.98 38.62
CA THR A 432 49.97 -6.01 38.63
C THR A 432 51.17 -6.51 39.42
N LEU A 433 52.36 -6.35 38.83
CA LEU A 433 53.64 -5.92 39.42
C LEU A 433 54.06 -6.53 40.77
N ASN A 434 55.14 -7.31 40.73
CA ASN A 434 56.18 -7.18 41.76
C ASN A 434 57.58 -7.41 41.16
N TYR A 435 58.47 -6.47 41.48
CA TYR A 435 59.89 -6.44 41.14
C TYR A 435 60.66 -7.32 42.13
N ASN A 436 61.64 -8.12 41.67
CA ASN A 436 62.99 -8.19 42.24
C ASN A 436 63.88 -9.24 41.53
N ASP A 437 65.03 -8.74 41.10
CA ASP A 437 66.38 -9.31 41.17
C ASP A 437 66.81 -10.64 40.50
N ARG A 438 67.81 -10.43 39.64
CA ARG A 438 69.15 -11.06 39.58
C ARG A 438 69.39 -12.29 38.69
N GLU A 439 70.40 -12.08 37.84
CA GLU A 439 71.50 -12.98 37.44
C GLU A 439 71.10 -14.27 36.70
N GLY A 440 71.62 -14.63 35.54
CA GLY A 440 72.78 -14.20 34.77
C GLY A 440 73.12 -15.34 33.80
N GLY A 441 74.00 -15.07 32.83
CA GLY A 441 74.84 -16.13 32.24
C GLY A 441 74.49 -16.60 30.82
N HIS A 442 75.31 -16.11 29.88
CA HIS A 442 75.99 -16.81 28.77
C HIS A 442 75.21 -17.75 27.83
N VAL A 443 75.07 -17.50 26.50
CA VAL A 443 76.05 -17.28 25.38
C VAL A 443 76.43 -18.59 24.67
N ARG A 444 76.18 -18.60 23.34
CA ARG A 444 76.81 -19.38 22.22
C ARG A 444 76.45 -20.86 22.06
N ASP A 445 76.43 -21.49 20.88
CA ASP A 445 76.73 -21.17 19.47
C ASP A 445 76.06 -22.28 18.60
N GLU A 446 75.50 -21.92 17.43
CA GLU A 446 75.58 -22.60 16.10
C GLU A 446 75.48 -24.18 15.95
N PRO A 447 75.55 -24.80 14.74
CA PRO A 447 74.39 -25.01 13.84
C PRO A 447 74.27 -26.45 13.24
N SER A 448 73.35 -26.60 12.27
CA SER A 448 73.35 -27.54 11.10
C SER A 448 73.26 -29.07 11.30
N ASN A 449 72.28 -29.71 10.65
CA ASN A 449 72.53 -30.54 9.46
C ASN A 449 71.28 -31.22 8.86
N GLU A 450 71.35 -31.33 7.54
CA GLU A 450 70.56 -32.09 6.58
C GLU A 450 70.51 -33.59 6.92
N ILE A 451 69.42 -34.30 6.56
CA ILE A 451 69.46 -35.67 5.99
C ILE A 451 68.22 -35.88 5.09
N GLU A 452 68.48 -36.27 3.84
CA GLU A 452 67.54 -36.81 2.84
C GLU A 452 66.95 -38.17 3.29
N ASN A 453 65.72 -38.51 2.85
CA ASN A 453 65.44 -39.89 2.44
C ASN A 453 64.16 -40.02 1.61
N MET A 454 64.33 -40.67 0.45
CA MET A 454 63.30 -41.19 -0.44
C MET A 454 62.64 -42.44 0.13
N SER A 455 61.35 -42.65 -0.10
CA SER A 455 60.79 -43.91 -0.67
C SER A 455 59.24 -43.92 -0.75
N ASP A 456 58.79 -44.12 -1.98
CA ASP A 456 57.70 -44.95 -2.51
C ASP A 456 56.44 -45.38 -1.73
N ASN A 457 55.37 -45.38 -2.54
CA ASN A 457 54.15 -46.21 -2.54
C ASN A 457 52.95 -45.85 -1.66
N GLY A 458 51.92 -45.34 -2.36
CA GLY A 458 50.66 -46.06 -2.42
C GLY A 458 49.43 -45.41 -1.77
N ILE A 459 48.33 -45.49 -2.51
CA ILE A 459 46.92 -45.30 -2.09
C ILE A 459 46.40 -43.86 -2.24
N GLN A 460 45.77 -43.61 -3.39
CA GLN A 460 44.83 -42.50 -3.60
C GLN A 460 43.58 -42.72 -2.73
N GLN A 461 43.45 -41.97 -1.65
CA GLN A 461 42.17 -41.66 -1.04
C GLN A 461 41.83 -40.19 -1.33
N ASN A 462 40.65 -39.98 -1.91
CA ASN A 462 40.05 -38.67 -2.14
C ASN A 462 39.80 -37.96 -0.81
N THR A 463 40.68 -37.03 -0.44
CA THR A 463 40.39 -35.99 0.56
C THR A 463 39.58 -34.88 -0.10
N MET A 464 38.33 -34.72 0.35
CA MET A 464 37.53 -33.53 0.05
C MET A 464 38.22 -32.29 0.63
N ASN A 465 38.32 -31.27 -0.22
CA ASN A 465 38.80 -29.93 0.07
C ASN A 465 38.07 -29.29 1.28
N ASP A 466 38.83 -29.03 2.35
CA ASP A 466 38.55 -27.93 3.28
C ASP A 466 38.86 -26.60 2.58
N GLN A 467 37.82 -25.95 2.03
CA GLN A 467 37.92 -24.57 1.57
C GLN A 467 37.47 -23.60 2.66
N ASN A 468 38.47 -22.97 3.29
CA ASN A 468 38.52 -21.54 3.65
C ASN A 468 37.23 -20.90 4.21
N GLN A 469 37.03 -21.02 5.53
CA GLN A 469 36.34 -19.95 6.27
C GLN A 469 37.32 -18.80 6.48
N GLN A 470 37.34 -17.84 5.56
CA GLN A 470 37.96 -16.54 5.80
C GLN A 470 37.22 -15.83 6.92
N TYR A 471 37.80 -15.84 8.12
CA TYR A 471 37.39 -14.97 9.22
C TYR A 471 37.52 -13.51 8.77
N ILE A 472 36.38 -12.83 8.64
CA ILE A 472 36.33 -11.41 8.31
C ILE A 472 36.78 -10.66 9.57
N HIS A 473 38.02 -10.15 9.55
CA HIS A 473 38.49 -9.21 10.56
C HIS A 473 37.64 -7.94 10.47
N HIS A 474 36.73 -7.75 11.42
CA HIS A 474 35.92 -6.54 11.48
C HIS A 474 36.73 -5.39 12.08
N GLU A 475 36.98 -4.35 11.29
CA GLU A 475 37.53 -3.09 11.80
C GLU A 475 36.61 -2.52 12.90
N PRO A 476 37.19 -1.95 13.97
CA PRO A 476 36.41 -1.39 15.06
C PRO A 476 35.53 -0.23 14.59
N LEU A 477 34.22 -0.33 14.83
CA LEU A 477 33.24 0.69 14.45
C LEU A 477 33.53 2.03 15.14
N THR A 478 33.38 3.14 14.41
CA THR A 478 33.45 4.50 14.97
C THR A 478 32.30 4.77 15.94
N ARG A 479 32.41 5.79 16.80
CA ARG A 479 31.37 6.13 17.79
C ARG A 479 29.99 6.36 17.16
N SER A 480 29.92 7.05 16.02
CA SER A 480 28.64 7.28 15.32
C SER A 480 28.07 5.99 14.72
N GLN A 481 28.93 5.11 14.20
CA GLN A 481 28.52 3.80 13.68
C GLN A 481 28.00 2.91 14.81
N ARG A 482 28.63 2.91 16.00
CA ARG A 482 28.14 2.19 17.18
C ARG A 482 26.77 2.69 17.63
N GLN A 483 26.56 4.01 17.67
CA GLN A 483 25.26 4.58 18.05
C GLN A 483 24.17 4.28 17.02
N SER A 484 24.50 4.36 15.73
CA SER A 484 23.61 3.95 14.64
C SER A 484 23.28 2.47 14.72
N HIS A 485 24.27 1.60 14.99
CA HIS A 485 24.08 0.17 15.18
C HIS A 485 23.16 -0.13 16.38
N LYS A 486 23.36 0.53 17.53
CA LYS A 486 22.46 0.42 18.69
C LYS A 486 21.01 0.83 18.36
N HIS A 487 20.82 1.95 17.65
CA HIS A 487 19.48 2.36 17.21
C HIS A 487 18.85 1.37 16.22
N ARG A 488 19.63 0.81 15.28
CA ARG A 488 19.13 -0.17 14.32
C ARG A 488 18.81 -1.51 14.98
N ALA A 489 19.65 -2.01 15.88
CA ALA A 489 19.42 -3.23 16.66
C ALA A 489 18.17 -3.12 17.55
N LYS A 490 17.87 -1.92 18.07
CA LYS A 490 16.61 -1.68 18.82
C LYS A 490 15.37 -1.68 17.91
N ARG A 491 15.52 -1.32 16.64
CA ARG A 491 14.41 -1.18 15.68
C ARG A 491 14.15 -2.46 14.87
N TYR A 492 15.18 -3.25 14.62
CA TYR A 492 15.10 -4.54 13.92
C TYR A 492 15.78 -5.60 14.77
N ARG A 493 15.07 -6.69 15.06
CA ARG A 493 15.60 -7.77 15.90
C ARG A 493 16.77 -8.50 15.23
N TYR A 494 16.82 -8.48 13.89
CA TYR A 494 17.87 -9.11 13.09
C TYR A 494 18.25 -8.23 11.89
N GLU A 495 19.54 -8.17 11.58
CA GLU A 495 20.10 -7.42 10.44
C GLU A 495 20.92 -8.36 9.56
N ILE A 496 20.77 -8.21 8.24
CA ILE A 496 21.52 -8.95 7.22
C ILE A 496 22.38 -7.95 6.46
N ILE A 497 23.67 -8.23 6.38
CA ILE A 497 24.65 -7.35 5.73
C ILE A 497 25.15 -8.03 4.47
N ARG A 498 25.13 -7.30 3.34
CA ARG A 498 25.61 -7.79 2.03
C ARG A 498 26.44 -6.74 1.31
N LYS A 499 27.50 -7.18 0.64
CA LYS A 499 28.21 -6.32 -0.32
C LYS A 499 27.40 -6.20 -1.60
N ILE A 500 27.33 -4.99 -2.13
CA ILE A 500 26.63 -4.67 -3.37
C ILE A 500 27.53 -3.86 -4.30
N TYR A 501 27.31 -3.99 -5.60
CA TYR A 501 27.92 -3.10 -6.56
C TYR A 501 27.34 -1.68 -6.39
N HIS A 502 28.22 -0.69 -6.20
CA HIS A 502 27.86 0.69 -5.82
C HIS A 502 26.86 1.39 -6.76
N LYS A 503 26.64 0.88 -7.98
CA LYS A 503 25.64 1.42 -8.92
C LYS A 503 24.21 0.91 -8.68
N PHE A 504 24.00 -0.07 -7.80
CA PHE A 504 22.66 -0.49 -7.42
C PHE A 504 21.98 0.61 -6.59
N THR A 505 20.87 1.14 -7.10
CA THR A 505 20.04 2.08 -6.33
C THR A 505 19.16 1.31 -5.35
N ILE A 506 18.66 1.99 -4.30
CA ILE A 506 17.68 1.39 -3.38
C ILE A 506 16.44 0.87 -4.14
N THR A 507 16.02 1.59 -5.19
CA THR A 507 14.89 1.19 -6.05
C THR A 507 15.18 -0.11 -6.79
N ASP A 508 16.41 -0.29 -7.32
CA ASP A 508 16.79 -1.52 -7.99
C ASP A 508 16.76 -2.71 -7.04
N ILE A 509 17.28 -2.52 -5.82
CA ILE A 509 17.32 -3.56 -4.80
C ILE A 509 15.91 -3.94 -4.35
N LYS A 510 15.04 -2.96 -4.06
CA LYS A 510 13.63 -3.23 -3.70
C LYS A 510 12.92 -4.05 -4.77
N LYS A 511 13.10 -3.73 -6.05
CA LYS A 511 12.52 -4.52 -7.15
C LYS A 511 13.03 -5.96 -7.18
N ILE A 512 14.32 -6.19 -6.86
CA ILE A 512 14.88 -7.55 -6.79
C ILE A 512 14.29 -8.30 -5.60
N LEU A 513 14.22 -7.67 -4.43
CA LEU A 513 13.65 -8.28 -3.23
C LEU A 513 12.17 -8.64 -3.43
N ILE A 514 11.38 -7.76 -4.06
CA ILE A 514 9.96 -8.03 -4.40
C ILE A 514 9.86 -9.18 -5.41
N PHE A 515 10.70 -9.20 -6.44
CA PHE A 515 10.70 -10.26 -7.44
C PHE A 515 11.04 -11.64 -6.83
N MET A 516 11.88 -11.66 -5.81
CA MET A 516 12.26 -12.88 -5.09
C MET A 516 11.31 -13.23 -3.93
N ASP A 517 10.23 -12.45 -3.76
CA ASP A 517 9.29 -12.55 -2.63
C ASP A 517 9.97 -12.53 -1.25
N ILE A 518 10.98 -11.68 -1.10
CA ILE A 518 11.76 -11.56 0.14
C ILE A 518 11.16 -10.47 1.04
N PRO A 519 10.54 -10.82 2.18
CA PRO A 519 10.00 -9.84 3.10
C PRO A 519 11.13 -9.12 3.84
N TYR A 520 11.07 -7.78 3.89
CA TYR A 520 12.00 -6.96 4.67
C TYR A 520 11.26 -5.87 5.46
N ALA A 521 11.76 -5.55 6.65
CA ALA A 521 11.20 -4.47 7.48
C ALA A 521 11.80 -3.11 7.13
N ASN A 522 13.09 -3.09 6.79
CA ASN A 522 13.79 -1.89 6.35
C ASN A 522 14.96 -2.24 5.45
N ILE A 523 15.30 -1.30 4.57
CA ILE A 523 16.41 -1.40 3.65
C ILE A 523 17.22 -0.11 3.72
N ASN A 524 18.53 -0.25 3.91
CA ASN A 524 19.45 0.87 3.86
C ASN A 524 20.71 0.49 3.07
N VAL A 525 21.27 1.45 2.34
CA VAL A 525 22.48 1.25 1.55
C VAL A 525 23.48 2.32 1.96
N VAL A 526 24.67 1.89 2.39
CA VAL A 526 25.77 2.78 2.75
C VAL A 526 27.00 2.35 1.95
N GLY A 527 27.38 3.15 0.96
CA GLY A 527 28.46 2.83 0.03
C GLY A 527 28.16 1.56 -0.77
N SER A 528 29.04 0.56 -0.66
CA SER A 528 28.91 -0.74 -1.31
C SER A 528 28.31 -1.80 -0.36
N THR A 529 27.60 -1.40 0.69
CA THR A 529 27.07 -2.30 1.72
C THR A 529 25.57 -2.08 1.87
N LEU A 530 24.80 -3.15 1.67
CA LEU A 530 23.37 -3.26 1.91
C LEU A 530 23.11 -3.78 3.32
N PHE A 531 22.27 -3.06 4.05
CA PHE A 531 21.73 -3.45 5.35
C PHE A 531 20.24 -3.74 5.20
N LEU A 532 19.85 -4.98 5.48
CA LEU A 532 18.47 -5.44 5.41
C LEU A 532 17.99 -5.80 6.82
N GLY A 533 17.03 -5.03 7.34
CA GLY A 533 16.41 -5.30 8.64
C GLY A 533 15.23 -6.25 8.51
N VAL A 534 15.20 -7.30 9.33
CA VAL A 534 14.13 -8.33 9.31
C VAL A 534 13.57 -8.57 10.71
N LYS A 535 12.32 -9.05 10.78
CA LYS A 535 11.58 -9.17 12.05
C LYS A 535 11.87 -10.46 12.82
N ASN A 536 12.19 -11.55 12.12
CA ASN A 536 12.32 -12.89 12.69
C ASN A 536 13.64 -13.55 12.19
N GLU A 537 14.29 -14.33 13.05
CA GLU A 537 15.49 -15.12 12.78
C GLU A 537 15.28 -16.16 11.69
N GLN A 538 14.10 -16.79 11.63
CA GLN A 538 13.78 -17.75 10.57
C GLN A 538 13.84 -17.07 9.20
N ILE A 539 13.29 -15.86 9.09
CA ILE A 539 13.35 -15.04 7.87
C ILE A 539 14.80 -14.66 7.57
N LYS A 540 15.59 -14.32 8.59
CA LYS A 540 17.03 -14.05 8.44
C LYS A 540 17.75 -15.25 7.82
N ASN A 541 17.53 -16.46 8.36
CA ASN A 541 18.18 -17.69 7.89
C ASN A 541 17.74 -18.09 6.47
N ILE A 542 16.46 -17.91 6.13
CA ILE A 542 15.95 -18.13 4.77
C ILE A 542 16.60 -17.13 3.81
N ILE A 543 16.63 -15.85 4.18
CA ILE A 543 17.26 -14.83 3.37
C ILE A 543 18.76 -15.08 3.23
N ASP A 544 19.45 -15.52 4.28
CA ASP A 544 20.87 -15.80 4.19
C ASP A 544 21.18 -16.90 3.15
N LYS A 545 20.29 -17.88 3.01
CA LYS A 545 20.36 -18.95 1.99
C LYS A 545 20.02 -18.45 0.59
N ILE A 546 18.98 -17.63 0.45
CA ILE A 546 18.48 -17.15 -0.86
C ILE A 546 19.35 -16.03 -1.41
N LEU A 547 19.64 -15.02 -0.59
CA LEU A 547 20.47 -13.84 -0.90
C LEU A 547 21.95 -14.15 -0.69
N HIS A 548 22.48 -15.06 -1.50
CA HIS A 548 23.92 -15.30 -1.57
C HIS A 548 24.67 -14.04 -2.04
N SER A 549 25.94 -13.92 -1.67
CA SER A 549 26.79 -12.73 -1.95
C SER A 549 26.92 -12.38 -3.44
N GLY A 550 26.59 -13.31 -4.34
CA GLY A 550 26.67 -13.15 -5.80
C GLY A 550 25.58 -12.29 -6.44
N ILE A 551 24.43 -12.08 -5.78
CA ILE A 551 23.24 -11.48 -6.43
C ILE A 551 23.42 -10.00 -6.78
N PHE A 552 24.16 -9.25 -5.97
CA PHE A 552 24.37 -7.81 -6.18
C PHE A 552 25.74 -7.49 -6.79
N THR A 553 26.25 -8.36 -7.65
CA THR A 553 27.54 -8.16 -8.33
C THR A 553 27.43 -7.24 -9.54
N LYS A 554 28.59 -6.71 -9.99
CA LYS A 554 28.69 -5.88 -11.21
C LYS A 554 28.06 -6.58 -12.43
N LYS A 555 28.25 -7.90 -12.57
CA LYS A 555 27.69 -8.72 -13.66
C LYS A 555 26.16 -8.69 -13.67
N HIS A 556 25.52 -8.86 -12.51
CA HIS A 556 24.06 -8.82 -12.37
C HIS A 556 23.48 -7.44 -12.69
N TYR A 557 24.16 -6.37 -12.26
CA TYR A 557 23.72 -5.00 -12.58
C TYR A 557 23.62 -4.76 -14.09
N TYR A 558 24.67 -5.11 -14.85
CA TYR A 558 24.68 -4.91 -16.30
C TYR A 558 23.75 -5.87 -17.04
N TYR A 559 23.64 -7.13 -16.60
CA TYR A 559 22.70 -8.10 -17.19
C TYR A 559 21.26 -7.58 -17.14
N ARG A 560 20.84 -7.06 -15.98
CA ARG A 560 19.50 -6.48 -15.81
C ARG A 560 19.28 -5.25 -16.70
N ARG A 561 20.29 -4.39 -16.80
CA ARG A 561 20.18 -3.15 -17.61
C ARG A 561 20.15 -3.43 -19.11
N LYS A 562 20.83 -4.49 -19.56
CA LYS A 562 20.79 -4.97 -20.96
C LYS A 562 19.40 -5.51 -21.31
N LYS A 563 18.76 -6.27 -20.42
CA LYS A 563 17.37 -6.74 -20.59
C LYS A 563 16.32 -5.62 -20.64
N LEU A 564 16.60 -4.47 -20.03
CA LEU A 564 15.72 -3.28 -20.04
C LEU A 564 15.93 -2.34 -21.23
N ARG A 565 16.90 -2.65 -22.09
CA ARG A 565 17.09 -2.01 -23.39
C ARG A 565 17.12 -3.11 -24.44
N PRO A 566 15.97 -3.69 -24.83
CA PRO A 566 15.91 -4.41 -26.09
C PRO A 566 16.40 -3.43 -27.17
N ASP A 567 17.27 -3.93 -28.05
CA ASP A 567 17.95 -3.13 -29.06
C ASP A 567 16.97 -2.17 -29.75
N LYS A 568 17.33 -0.88 -29.72
CA LYS A 568 16.65 0.17 -30.47
C LYS A 568 17.11 0.15 -31.91
#